data_AF-A0AAD1FZK8-F1
#
_entry.id   AF-A0AAD1FZK8-F1
#
_cell.length_a   1.000
_cell.length_b   1.000
_cell.length_c   1.000
_cell.angle_alpha   90.00
_cell.angle_beta   90.00
_cell.angle_gamma   90.00
#
_symmetry.space_group_name_H-M   'P 1'
#
loop_
_entity.id
_entity.type
_entity.pdbx_description
1 polymer ?
#
loop_
_entity_poly.entity_id
_entity_poly.type
_entity_poly.pdbx_seq_one_letter_code
_entity_poly.pdbx_strand_id
1 'polypeptide(L)'
;MADTRIGIVKRIIWPAKASLFALIGGAVGLFGDLVNFFAEFLSADVLVLIFAVVTAVAGLLCFQRAFMVNAADDKAVDEVVQCTQCDAFRFGLFATAAFILLMLVGQGQSATEAVGRQLGLIKEDTAVIRDQVGDLHAMAQPQMIIDDPESAADHFNNAWIYQTMQRNSAKAFAEMQALYANYAPKKLDAAQLYFDSGNAVKGRAQLVEEMQALARKTGDATLLVIAARAAPSAEAGDEMAAEAQKLDPALPFAWWDIMRPKPVKVGDMTQRGAAAQRDRFIAERETVEKFRALYGAYPAQHWFFLPQFAGDLETIARQQSEGMANNIATYDDIASGRLADRVREEYRQKNR
;
A
#
# COMPACT_ATOMS: atom_id res chain seq x y z
N MET A 1 22.67 37.68 22.22
CA MET A 1 22.88 37.50 20.76
C MET A 1 22.89 36.02 20.32
N ALA A 2 23.24 35.05 21.18
CA ALA A 2 23.20 33.62 20.82
C ALA A 2 21.78 33.02 20.79
N ASP A 3 20.89 33.45 21.69
CA ASP A 3 19.52 32.88 21.81
C ASP A 3 18.62 33.13 20.60
N THR A 4 18.72 34.30 19.96
CA THR A 4 17.87 34.66 18.82
C THR A 4 18.22 33.86 17.56
N ARG A 5 19.49 33.47 17.39
CA ARG A 5 19.96 32.66 16.25
C ARG A 5 19.57 31.19 16.36
N ILE A 6 19.55 30.64 17.58
CA ILE A 6 19.04 29.29 17.85
C ILE A 6 17.54 29.21 17.52
N GLY A 7 16.78 30.27 17.80
CA GLY A 7 15.37 30.38 17.41
C GLY A 7 15.13 30.28 15.90
N ILE A 8 15.99 30.93 15.09
CA ILE A 8 15.91 30.88 13.62
C ILE A 8 16.21 29.46 13.12
N VAL A 9 17.27 28.80 13.62
CA VAL A 9 17.61 27.42 13.25
C VAL A 9 16.46 26.47 13.59
N LYS A 10 15.82 26.64 14.75
CA LYS A 10 14.66 25.82 15.16
C LYS A 10 13.46 26.01 14.23
N ARG A 11 13.19 27.24 13.76
CA ARG A 11 12.11 27.50 12.78
C ARG A 11 12.44 27.00 11.38
N ILE A 12 13.73 26.99 11.00
CA ILE A 12 14.18 26.34 9.76
C ILE A 12 13.94 24.85 9.83
N ILE A 13 14.29 24.18 10.92
CA ILE A 13 14.09 22.73 11.00
C ILE A 13 12.59 22.41 11.17
N TRP A 14 11.89 23.15 12.05
CA TRP A 14 10.49 22.93 12.45
C TRP A 14 9.61 24.17 12.17
N PRO A 15 9.04 24.33 10.96
CA PRO A 15 8.14 25.44 10.66
C PRO A 15 6.77 25.24 11.34
N ALA A 16 6.24 26.29 11.97
CA ALA A 16 5.01 26.24 12.79
C ALA A 16 3.72 25.88 12.02
N LYS A 17 3.74 25.89 10.68
CA LYS A 17 2.57 25.67 9.82
C LYS A 17 2.62 24.40 8.95
N ALA A 18 3.70 23.62 8.97
CA ALA A 18 3.78 22.39 8.19
C ALA A 18 3.47 21.17 9.08
N SER A 19 2.54 20.31 8.66
CA SER A 19 2.34 19.05 9.35
C SER A 19 3.55 18.15 9.07
N LEU A 20 4.23 17.74 10.14
CA LEU A 20 5.34 16.79 10.12
C LEU A 20 5.02 15.54 9.29
N PHE A 21 3.78 15.09 9.34
CA PHE A 21 3.27 13.95 8.57
C PHE A 21 3.18 14.20 7.06
N ALA A 22 2.87 15.41 6.60
CA ALA A 22 2.87 15.72 5.17
C ALA A 22 4.30 15.87 4.62
N LEU A 23 5.21 16.38 5.45
CA LEU A 23 6.61 16.58 5.06
C LEU A 23 7.36 15.24 5.03
N ILE A 24 7.16 14.39 6.04
CA ILE A 24 7.70 13.01 6.08
C ILE A 24 6.97 12.11 5.06
N GLY A 25 5.65 12.22 4.93
CA GLY A 25 4.86 11.43 3.98
C GLY A 25 5.14 11.79 2.52
N GLY A 26 5.30 13.08 2.21
CA GLY A 26 5.72 13.55 0.89
C GLY A 26 7.17 13.17 0.58
N ALA A 27 8.05 13.18 1.58
CA ALA A 27 9.37 12.56 1.50
C ALA A 27 9.26 11.09 1.12
N VAL A 28 8.59 10.27 1.93
CA VAL A 28 8.48 8.81 1.74
C VAL A 28 7.82 8.46 0.41
N GLY A 29 6.81 9.20 -0.03
CA GLY A 29 6.16 9.00 -1.34
C GLY A 29 7.09 9.29 -2.51
N LEU A 30 7.80 10.42 -2.48
CA LEU A 30 8.78 10.76 -3.50
C LEU A 30 10.02 9.84 -3.44
N PHE A 31 10.33 9.28 -2.26
CA PHE A 31 11.35 8.25 -2.05
C PHE A 31 10.98 6.90 -2.65
N GLY A 32 9.71 6.48 -2.58
CA GLY A 32 9.24 5.26 -3.25
C GLY A 32 9.50 5.33 -4.76
N ASP A 33 9.25 6.50 -5.36
CA ASP A 33 9.45 6.74 -6.78
C ASP A 33 10.93 6.89 -7.16
N LEU A 34 11.74 7.59 -6.37
CA LEU A 34 13.18 7.76 -6.64
C LEU A 34 13.97 6.48 -6.39
N VAL A 35 13.66 5.70 -5.35
CA VAL A 35 14.37 4.45 -5.04
C VAL A 35 14.07 3.42 -6.13
N ASN A 36 12.82 3.32 -6.60
CA ASN A 36 12.51 2.46 -7.75
C ASN A 36 13.21 2.89 -9.05
N PHE A 37 13.42 4.20 -9.25
CA PHE A 37 14.11 4.72 -10.44
C PHE A 37 15.64 4.54 -10.39
N PHE A 38 16.28 4.70 -9.22
CA PHE A 38 17.74 4.66 -9.07
C PHE A 38 18.30 3.34 -8.55
N ALA A 39 17.48 2.43 -8.03
CA ALA A 39 17.92 1.10 -7.56
C ALA A 39 18.52 0.22 -8.68
N GLU A 40 18.28 0.55 -9.96
CA GLU A 40 18.94 -0.10 -11.09
C GLU A 40 20.34 0.45 -11.39
N PHE A 41 20.72 1.64 -10.88
CA PHE A 41 21.94 2.35 -11.28
C PHE A 41 22.89 2.72 -10.14
N LEU A 42 22.43 2.82 -8.88
CA LEU A 42 23.22 3.33 -7.75
C LEU A 42 23.05 2.47 -6.49
N SER A 43 24.14 2.20 -5.76
CA SER A 43 24.09 1.54 -4.46
C SER A 43 23.54 2.47 -3.37
N ALA A 44 23.01 1.89 -2.28
CA ALA A 44 22.44 2.64 -1.16
C ALA A 44 23.41 3.66 -0.56
N ASP A 45 24.70 3.33 -0.48
CA ASP A 45 25.75 4.22 0.03
C ASP A 45 25.97 5.46 -0.85
N VAL A 46 25.84 5.30 -2.18
CA VAL A 46 25.95 6.41 -3.14
C VAL A 46 24.72 7.32 -3.07
N LEU A 47 23.53 6.76 -2.87
CA LEU A 47 22.30 7.53 -2.66
C LEU A 47 22.39 8.38 -1.38
N VAL A 48 22.86 7.80 -0.27
CA VAL A 48 23.07 8.55 0.98
C VAL A 48 24.07 9.69 0.78
N LEU A 49 25.15 9.45 0.05
CA LEU A 49 26.14 10.49 -0.27
C LEU A 49 25.53 11.63 -1.11
N ILE A 50 24.74 11.31 -2.14
CA ILE A 50 24.06 12.32 -2.97
C ILE A 50 23.11 13.16 -2.12
N PHE A 51 22.27 12.54 -1.28
CA PHE A 51 21.36 13.26 -0.40
C PHE A 51 22.11 14.10 0.63
N ALA A 52 23.22 13.61 1.19
CA ALA A 52 24.05 14.38 2.10
C ALA A 52 24.65 15.63 1.42
N VAL A 53 25.12 15.51 0.18
CA VAL A 53 25.65 16.63 -0.61
C VAL A 53 24.54 17.65 -0.93
N VAL A 54 23.38 17.20 -1.39
CA VAL A 54 22.23 18.08 -1.68
C VAL A 54 21.78 18.80 -0.40
N THR A 55 21.71 18.10 0.73
CA THR A 55 21.38 18.66 2.04
C THR A 55 22.40 19.71 2.46
N ALA A 56 23.70 19.43 2.33
CA ALA A 56 24.75 20.36 2.71
C ALA A 56 24.72 21.65 1.86
N VAL A 57 24.53 21.53 0.55
CA VAL A 57 24.46 22.68 -0.37
C VAL A 57 23.19 23.49 -0.13
N ALA A 58 22.03 22.84 -0.01
CA ALA A 58 20.77 23.52 0.27
C ALA A 58 20.78 24.18 1.66
N GLY A 59 21.38 23.52 2.65
CA GLY A 59 21.58 24.04 3.99
C GLY A 59 22.45 25.29 3.99
N LEU A 60 23.60 25.27 3.29
CA LEU A 60 24.49 26.43 3.18
C LEU A 60 23.74 27.65 2.62
N LEU A 61 22.97 27.47 1.54
CA LEU A 61 22.20 28.55 0.91
C LEU A 61 21.03 29.04 1.78
N CYS A 62 20.33 28.13 2.45
CA CYS A 62 19.24 28.46 3.38
C CYS A 62 19.76 29.23 4.60
N PHE A 63 20.83 28.75 5.25
CA PHE A 63 21.39 29.40 6.43
C PHE A 63 22.03 30.75 6.10
N GLN A 64 22.74 30.89 4.97
CA GLN A 64 23.25 32.20 4.52
C GLN A 64 22.12 33.22 4.40
N ARG A 65 21.00 32.84 3.78
CA ARG A 65 19.86 33.73 3.60
C ARG A 65 19.14 34.05 4.91
N ALA A 66 18.98 33.06 5.79
CA ALA A 66 18.30 33.23 7.07
C ALA A 66 19.11 34.04 8.11
N PHE A 67 20.45 33.95 8.09
CA PHE A 67 21.32 34.72 8.98
C PHE A 67 21.54 36.18 8.54
N MET A 68 21.09 36.54 7.33
CA MET A 68 21.09 37.93 6.84
C MET A 68 19.84 38.72 7.29
N VAL A 69 18.87 38.08 7.94
CA VAL A 69 17.63 38.70 8.40
C VAL A 69 17.75 39.11 9.87
N ASN A 70 17.13 40.25 10.23
CA ASN A 70 17.09 40.69 11.61
C ASN A 70 16.22 39.75 12.46
N ALA A 71 16.85 39.03 13.39
CA ALA A 71 16.21 38.02 14.22
C ALA A 71 15.13 38.55 15.21
N ALA A 72 14.97 39.87 15.30
CA ALA A 72 13.94 40.52 16.10
C ALA A 72 12.60 40.71 15.35
N ASP A 73 12.57 40.49 14.03
CA ASP A 73 11.35 40.60 13.21
C ASP A 73 10.84 39.20 12.83
N ASP A 74 9.83 38.74 13.58
CA ASP A 74 9.25 37.40 13.42
C ASP A 74 8.64 37.17 12.03
N LYS A 75 8.10 38.20 11.37
CA LYS A 75 7.49 38.05 10.03
C LYS A 75 8.54 37.89 8.95
N ALA A 76 9.62 38.67 9.03
CA ALA A 76 10.73 38.58 8.09
C ALA A 76 11.46 37.21 8.20
N VAL A 77 11.54 36.65 9.41
CA VAL A 77 12.10 35.31 9.63
C VAL A 77 11.21 34.24 9.00
N ASP A 78 9.89 34.29 9.20
CA ASP A 78 8.98 33.27 8.66
C ASP A 78 8.93 33.26 7.13
N GLU A 79 9.03 34.42 6.46
CA GLU A 79 9.06 34.52 5.00
C GLU A 79 10.33 33.94 4.39
N VAL A 80 11.49 34.21 5.00
CA VAL A 80 12.78 33.71 4.49
C VAL A 80 12.96 32.22 4.71
N VAL A 81 12.35 31.70 5.78
CA VAL A 81 12.41 30.28 6.18
C VAL A 81 11.45 29.38 5.37
N GLN A 82 10.55 29.97 4.58
CA GLN A 82 9.63 29.27 3.64
C GLN A 82 10.10 29.33 2.19
N CYS A 83 11.41 29.50 1.94
CA CYS A 83 11.96 29.46 0.59
C CYS A 83 12.28 28.03 0.13
N THR A 84 12.27 27.83 -1.19
CA THR A 84 12.56 26.54 -1.83
C THR A 84 13.89 25.93 -1.39
N GLN A 85 14.90 26.76 -1.09
CA GLN A 85 16.19 26.28 -0.58
C GLN A 85 16.09 25.70 0.82
N CYS A 86 15.28 26.29 1.70
CA CYS A 86 15.05 25.78 3.05
C CYS A 86 14.15 24.54 3.04
N ASP A 87 13.21 24.44 2.10
CA ASP A 87 12.41 23.23 1.91
C ASP A 87 13.25 22.07 1.36
N ALA A 88 14.14 22.33 0.40
CA ALA A 88 15.10 21.34 -0.10
C ALA A 88 16.08 20.87 1.00
N PHE A 89 16.54 21.78 1.85
CA PHE A 89 17.36 21.45 3.01
C PHE A 89 16.62 20.54 4.00
N ARG A 90 15.38 20.89 4.37
CA ARG A 90 14.54 20.08 5.25
C ARG A 90 14.33 18.68 4.68
N PHE A 91 13.91 18.62 3.42
CA PHE A 91 13.69 17.36 2.72
C PHE A 91 14.93 16.48 2.76
N GLY A 92 16.08 17.02 2.34
CA GLY A 92 17.35 16.29 2.36
C GLY A 92 17.76 15.85 3.77
N LEU A 93 17.60 16.72 4.78
CA LEU A 93 17.92 16.41 6.17
C LEU A 93 17.08 15.22 6.70
N PHE A 94 15.77 15.24 6.47
CA PHE A 94 14.89 14.14 6.87
C PHE A 94 15.13 12.87 6.05
N ALA A 95 15.46 13.01 4.77
CA ALA A 95 15.86 11.91 3.91
C ALA A 95 17.08 11.19 4.45
N THR A 96 18.16 11.94 4.70
CA THR A 96 19.42 11.40 5.20
C THR A 96 19.24 10.82 6.60
N ALA A 97 18.47 11.47 7.48
CA ALA A 97 18.15 10.93 8.79
C ALA A 97 17.34 9.62 8.70
N ALA A 98 16.35 9.54 7.81
CA ALA A 98 15.60 8.32 7.55
C ALA A 98 16.49 7.20 7.00
N PHE A 99 17.38 7.50 6.04
CA PHE A 99 18.34 6.53 5.52
C PHE A 99 19.33 6.04 6.58
N ILE A 100 19.86 6.94 7.41
CA ILE A 100 20.75 6.56 8.53
C ILE A 100 19.97 5.71 9.54
N LEU A 101 18.72 6.05 9.86
CA LEU A 101 17.88 5.22 10.72
C LEU A 101 17.59 3.85 10.10
N LEU A 102 17.31 3.79 8.80
CA LEU A 102 17.11 2.53 8.07
C LEU A 102 18.40 1.71 7.98
N MET A 103 19.56 2.34 7.83
CA MET A 103 20.88 1.70 7.85
C MET A 103 21.26 1.21 9.25
N LEU A 104 20.94 1.98 10.30
CA LEU A 104 21.12 1.59 11.71
C LEU A 104 20.18 0.43 12.09
N VAL A 105 18.98 0.37 11.50
CA VAL A 105 18.04 -0.75 11.61
C VAL A 105 18.48 -1.94 10.73
N GLY A 106 19.29 -1.70 9.69
CA GLY A 106 19.67 -2.66 8.65
C GLY A 106 20.99 -3.41 8.89
N GLN A 107 21.75 -3.12 9.95
CA GLN A 107 22.96 -3.87 10.29
C GLN A 107 22.81 -4.63 11.62
N GLY A 108 22.08 -5.75 11.59
CA GLY A 108 22.35 -6.88 12.48
C GLY A 108 21.27 -7.30 13.48
N GLN A 109 20.15 -6.59 13.65
CA GLN A 109 19.04 -7.04 14.51
C GLN A 109 17.70 -6.61 13.93
N SER A 110 16.75 -7.53 13.83
CA SER A 110 15.45 -7.27 13.21
C SER A 110 14.63 -6.29 14.07
N ALA A 111 13.90 -5.36 13.45
CA ALA A 111 13.03 -4.38 14.13
C ALA A 111 12.03 -5.04 15.11
N THR A 112 11.74 -6.32 14.93
CA THR A 112 10.89 -7.14 15.80
C THR A 112 11.56 -7.50 17.13
N GLU A 113 12.88 -7.73 17.18
CA GLU A 113 13.63 -8.02 18.42
C GLU A 113 13.73 -6.81 19.34
N ALA A 114 13.90 -5.62 18.77
CA ALA A 114 13.95 -4.37 19.54
C ALA A 114 12.58 -4.01 20.14
N VAL A 115 11.51 -4.22 19.36
CA VAL A 115 10.13 -4.02 19.81
C VAL A 115 9.73 -5.07 20.86
N GLY A 116 10.16 -6.33 20.71
CA GLY A 116 9.93 -7.40 21.71
C GLY A 116 10.65 -7.18 23.04
N ARG A 117 11.87 -6.62 23.03
CA ARG A 117 12.59 -6.20 24.24
C ARG A 117 11.98 -4.97 24.91
N GLN A 118 11.54 -3.97 24.13
CA GLN A 118 10.88 -2.77 24.67
C GLN A 118 9.48 -3.04 25.24
N LEU A 119 8.77 -4.05 24.71
CA LEU A 119 7.46 -4.48 25.21
C LEU A 119 7.55 -5.46 26.41
N GLY A 120 8.76 -5.81 26.87
CA GLY A 120 8.96 -6.61 28.08
C GLY A 120 8.57 -8.09 27.96
N LEU A 121 8.47 -8.62 26.74
CA LEU A 121 8.01 -10.01 26.48
C LEU A 121 9.13 -11.06 26.56
N ILE A 122 10.40 -10.64 26.67
CA ILE A 122 11.56 -11.55 26.76
C ILE A 122 12.26 -11.30 28.09
N LYS A 123 12.04 -12.19 29.06
CA LYS A 123 12.81 -12.27 30.31
C LYS A 123 13.83 -13.40 30.18
N GLU A 124 15.07 -13.10 30.53
CA GLU A 124 16.23 -14.00 30.48
C GLU A 124 15.99 -15.33 31.22
N ASP A 125 16.33 -16.46 30.59
CA ASP A 125 17.16 -17.51 31.21
C ASP A 125 17.71 -18.51 30.17
N THR A 126 19.03 -18.73 30.18
CA THR A 126 19.82 -19.39 29.12
C THR A 126 19.80 -20.93 29.12
N ALA A 127 18.86 -21.58 29.82
CA ALA A 127 18.74 -23.04 29.84
C ALA A 127 17.66 -23.61 28.90
N VAL A 128 16.78 -22.76 28.36
CA VAL A 128 15.64 -23.15 27.49
C VAL A 128 16.05 -23.22 26.00
N ILE A 129 17.28 -22.83 25.67
CA ILE A 129 17.79 -22.72 24.29
C ILE A 129 17.81 -24.07 23.56
N ARG A 130 17.79 -25.22 24.25
CA ARG A 130 17.84 -26.53 23.58
C ARG A 130 16.50 -27.03 23.05
N ASP A 131 15.38 -26.63 23.68
CA ASP A 131 14.03 -26.95 23.18
C ASP A 131 13.53 -25.89 22.18
N GLN A 132 14.07 -24.68 22.23
CA GLN A 132 13.71 -23.57 21.33
C GLN A 132 14.43 -23.58 19.97
N VAL A 133 15.32 -24.53 19.68
CA VAL A 133 15.83 -24.72 18.31
C VAL A 133 14.72 -25.19 17.37
N GLY A 134 13.74 -25.94 17.89
CA GLY A 134 12.54 -26.32 17.11
C GLY A 134 11.70 -25.11 16.70
N ASP A 135 11.51 -24.17 17.63
CA ASP A 135 10.73 -22.95 17.38
C ASP A 135 11.50 -21.92 16.52
N LEU A 136 12.82 -21.83 16.66
CA LEU A 136 13.66 -20.99 15.78
C LEU A 136 13.72 -21.52 14.35
N HIS A 137 13.68 -22.85 14.15
CA HIS A 137 13.57 -23.43 12.81
C HIS A 137 12.22 -23.08 12.16
N ALA A 138 11.13 -23.10 12.93
CA ALA A 138 9.81 -22.67 12.48
C ALA A 138 9.70 -21.16 12.19
N MET A 139 10.47 -20.31 12.89
CA MET A 139 10.50 -18.85 12.67
C MET A 139 11.50 -18.39 11.59
N ALA A 140 12.49 -19.22 11.22
CA ALA A 140 13.49 -18.94 10.19
C ALA A 140 13.15 -19.52 8.79
N GLN A 141 12.08 -20.31 8.66
CA GLN A 141 11.64 -20.85 7.36
C GLN A 141 11.43 -19.84 6.22
N PRO A 142 11.14 -18.53 6.42
CA PRO A 142 10.93 -17.62 5.28
C PRO A 142 12.15 -17.34 4.38
N GLN A 143 13.32 -17.99 4.56
CA GLN A 143 14.55 -17.65 3.81
C GLN A 143 15.33 -18.83 3.23
N MET A 144 14.86 -20.07 3.35
CA MET A 144 15.55 -21.23 2.76
C MET A 144 14.69 -21.94 1.73
N ILE A 145 15.32 -22.31 0.61
CA ILE A 145 14.74 -23.23 -0.36
C ILE A 145 14.62 -24.60 0.31
N ILE A 146 13.43 -25.18 0.21
CA ILE A 146 13.12 -26.52 0.67
C ILE A 146 13.41 -27.47 -0.49
N ASP A 147 14.38 -28.37 -0.31
CA ASP A 147 14.86 -29.26 -1.39
C ASP A 147 13.79 -30.27 -1.85
N ASP A 148 12.90 -30.70 -0.94
CA ASP A 148 11.79 -31.63 -1.22
C ASP A 148 10.46 -31.06 -0.71
N PRO A 149 9.81 -30.16 -1.47
CA PRO A 149 8.56 -29.52 -1.06
C PRO A 149 7.40 -30.51 -1.11
N GLU A 150 6.82 -30.83 0.06
CA GLU A 150 5.72 -31.79 0.15
C GLU A 150 4.35 -31.11 0.24
N SER A 151 4.27 -29.86 0.73
CA SER A 151 3.00 -29.16 0.94
C SER A 151 2.81 -27.94 0.02
N ALA A 152 1.58 -27.45 -0.07
CA ALA A 152 1.28 -26.20 -0.77
C ALA A 152 2.06 -25.01 -0.20
N ALA A 153 2.31 -24.99 1.11
CA ALA A 153 3.07 -23.94 1.77
C ALA A 153 4.56 -24.02 1.39
N ASP A 154 5.12 -25.22 1.25
CA ASP A 154 6.53 -25.42 0.87
C ASP A 154 6.79 -24.95 -0.56
N HIS A 155 5.93 -25.37 -1.50
CA HIS A 155 6.00 -24.89 -2.88
C HIS A 155 5.83 -23.36 -2.96
N PHE A 156 4.89 -22.80 -2.20
CA PHE A 156 4.70 -21.35 -2.15
C PHE A 156 5.95 -20.64 -1.59
N ASN A 157 6.56 -21.16 -0.52
CA ASN A 157 7.78 -20.63 0.06
C ASN A 157 8.93 -20.61 -0.97
N ASN A 158 9.18 -21.74 -1.62
CA ASN A 158 10.19 -21.84 -2.67
C ASN A 158 9.92 -20.85 -3.80
N ALA A 159 8.67 -20.79 -4.30
CA ALA A 159 8.28 -19.87 -5.34
C ALA A 159 8.51 -18.41 -4.94
N TRP A 160 8.16 -18.05 -3.71
CA TRP A 160 8.32 -16.69 -3.19
C TRP A 160 9.80 -16.31 -3.10
N ILE A 161 10.67 -17.19 -2.60
CA ILE A 161 12.12 -16.96 -2.53
C ILE A 161 12.70 -16.82 -3.95
N TYR A 162 12.32 -17.71 -4.88
CA TYR A 162 12.78 -17.64 -6.26
C TYR A 162 12.37 -16.32 -6.93
N GLN A 163 11.13 -15.88 -6.74
CA GLN A 163 10.62 -14.66 -7.33
C GLN A 163 11.27 -13.41 -6.72
N THR A 164 11.31 -13.31 -5.38
CA THR A 164 11.63 -12.06 -4.69
C THR A 164 13.11 -11.90 -4.39
N MET A 165 13.79 -12.97 -3.96
CA MET A 165 15.19 -12.91 -3.54
C MET A 165 16.13 -13.24 -4.71
N GLN A 166 15.80 -14.26 -5.50
CA GLN A 166 16.65 -14.70 -6.61
C GLN A 166 16.29 -14.09 -7.96
N ARG A 167 15.15 -13.37 -8.05
CA ARG A 167 14.62 -12.78 -9.30
C ARG A 167 14.53 -13.80 -10.45
N ASN A 168 14.18 -15.04 -10.12
CA ASN A 168 14.11 -16.16 -11.05
C ASN A 168 12.66 -16.60 -11.26
N SER A 169 11.94 -15.86 -12.10
CA SER A 169 10.53 -16.12 -12.39
C SER A 169 10.27 -17.49 -13.00
N ALA A 170 11.23 -18.07 -13.73
CA ALA A 170 11.07 -19.39 -14.33
C ALA A 170 11.02 -20.50 -13.26
N LYS A 171 11.93 -20.46 -12.27
CA LYS A 171 11.89 -21.40 -11.14
C LYS A 171 10.67 -21.15 -10.25
N ALA A 172 10.35 -19.88 -9.98
CA ALA A 172 9.16 -19.54 -9.22
C ALA A 172 7.89 -20.09 -9.88
N PHE A 173 7.76 -19.93 -11.19
CA PHE A 173 6.60 -20.42 -11.92
C PHE A 173 6.53 -21.94 -11.93
N ALA A 174 7.66 -22.65 -12.04
CA ALA A 174 7.70 -24.10 -11.95
C ALA A 174 7.18 -24.61 -10.59
N GLU A 175 7.58 -23.98 -9.49
CA GLU A 175 7.07 -24.29 -8.15
C GLU A 175 5.57 -24.00 -8.03
N MET A 176 5.10 -22.88 -8.59
CA MET A 176 3.67 -22.57 -8.60
C MET A 176 2.85 -23.54 -9.46
N GLN A 177 3.40 -24.02 -10.58
CA GLN A 177 2.79 -25.08 -11.38
C GLN A 177 2.72 -26.41 -10.60
N ALA A 178 3.78 -26.76 -9.87
CA ALA A 178 3.80 -27.94 -9.00
C ALA A 178 2.77 -27.83 -7.87
N LEU A 179 2.65 -26.66 -7.24
CA LEU A 179 1.61 -26.37 -6.25
C LEU A 179 0.21 -26.66 -6.81
N TYR A 180 -0.17 -26.02 -7.92
CA TYR A 180 -1.51 -26.18 -8.49
C TYR A 180 -1.73 -27.49 -9.24
N ALA A 181 -0.70 -28.31 -9.45
CA ALA A 181 -0.87 -29.67 -9.96
C ALA A 181 -1.54 -30.58 -8.93
N ASN A 182 -1.25 -30.36 -7.64
CA ASN A 182 -1.65 -31.25 -6.55
C ASN A 182 -2.58 -30.58 -5.52
N TYR A 183 -2.66 -29.26 -5.51
CA TYR A 183 -3.37 -28.49 -4.48
C TYR A 183 -4.32 -27.44 -5.05
N ALA A 184 -5.28 -27.03 -4.21
CA ALA A 184 -6.14 -25.86 -4.41
C ALA A 184 -5.98 -24.96 -3.16
N PRO A 185 -4.94 -24.12 -3.11
CA PRO A 185 -4.56 -23.39 -1.89
C PRO A 185 -5.64 -22.42 -1.41
N LYS A 186 -6.45 -21.88 -2.32
CA LYS A 186 -7.45 -20.83 -2.05
C LYS A 186 -6.83 -19.62 -1.35
N LYS A 187 -5.59 -19.29 -1.72
CA LYS A 187 -4.83 -18.16 -1.20
C LYS A 187 -4.62 -17.12 -2.29
N LEU A 188 -4.97 -15.88 -2.01
CA LEU A 188 -4.92 -14.80 -2.98
C LEU A 188 -3.48 -14.47 -3.40
N ASP A 189 -2.53 -14.52 -2.46
CA ASP A 189 -1.10 -14.32 -2.73
C ASP A 189 -0.50 -15.47 -3.56
N ALA A 190 -0.97 -16.71 -3.39
CA ALA A 190 -0.58 -17.82 -4.27
C ALA A 190 -1.08 -17.58 -5.71
N ALA A 191 -2.33 -17.16 -5.90
CA ALA A 191 -2.81 -16.81 -7.24
C ALA A 191 -2.05 -15.63 -7.86
N GLN A 192 -1.70 -14.61 -7.05
CA GLN A 192 -0.92 -13.46 -7.49
C GLN A 192 0.50 -13.88 -7.90
N LEU A 193 1.16 -14.70 -7.10
CA LEU A 193 2.51 -15.20 -7.38
C LEU A 193 2.55 -16.10 -8.63
N TYR A 194 1.51 -16.91 -8.86
CA TYR A 194 1.35 -17.67 -10.11
C TYR A 194 1.28 -16.72 -11.32
N PHE A 195 0.50 -15.64 -11.21
CA PHE A 195 0.42 -14.63 -12.27
C PHE A 195 1.76 -13.91 -12.49
N ASP A 196 2.39 -13.40 -11.44
CA ASP A 196 3.60 -12.56 -11.55
C ASP A 196 4.78 -13.35 -12.12
N SER A 197 4.98 -14.58 -11.63
CA SER A 197 6.05 -15.48 -12.12
C SER A 197 5.75 -15.99 -13.54
N GLY A 198 4.50 -16.38 -13.82
CA GLY A 198 4.09 -16.88 -15.12
C GLY A 198 4.09 -15.82 -16.22
N ASN A 199 3.77 -14.57 -15.89
CA ASN A 199 3.68 -13.49 -16.87
C ASN A 199 5.05 -13.17 -17.46
N ALA A 200 6.10 -13.28 -16.65
CA ALA A 200 7.48 -13.13 -17.12
C ALA A 200 7.93 -14.25 -18.06
N VAL A 201 7.29 -15.43 -18.03
CA VAL A 201 7.67 -16.61 -18.82
C VAL A 201 6.82 -16.76 -20.08
N LYS A 202 5.49 -16.59 -19.97
CA LYS A 202 4.52 -16.87 -21.05
C LYS A 202 3.89 -15.62 -21.64
N GLY A 203 3.91 -14.52 -20.91
CA GLY A 203 3.15 -13.32 -21.23
C GLY A 203 1.69 -13.37 -20.77
N ARG A 204 1.10 -12.20 -20.61
CA ARG A 204 -0.18 -11.96 -19.94
C ARG A 204 -1.36 -12.71 -20.55
N ALA A 205 -1.51 -12.65 -21.88
CA ALA A 205 -2.72 -13.15 -22.55
C ALA A 205 -2.88 -14.66 -22.36
N GLN A 206 -1.82 -15.42 -22.64
CA GLN A 206 -1.80 -16.87 -22.43
C GLN A 206 -2.02 -17.22 -20.96
N LEU A 207 -1.39 -16.48 -20.04
CA LEU A 207 -1.49 -16.79 -18.61
C LEU A 207 -2.91 -16.58 -18.06
N VAL A 208 -3.60 -15.52 -18.50
CA VAL A 208 -4.99 -15.26 -18.09
C VAL A 208 -5.93 -16.39 -18.54
N GLU A 209 -5.74 -16.95 -19.73
CA GLU A 209 -6.50 -18.11 -20.21
C GLU A 209 -6.18 -19.36 -19.38
N GLU A 210 -4.89 -19.61 -19.12
CA GLU A 210 -4.46 -20.74 -18.30
C GLU A 210 -4.99 -20.66 -16.87
N MET A 211 -5.02 -19.47 -16.26
CA MET A 211 -5.55 -19.27 -14.91
C MET A 211 -7.06 -19.54 -14.83
N GLN A 212 -7.84 -19.14 -15.85
CA GLN A 212 -9.26 -19.47 -15.91
C GLN A 212 -9.49 -20.98 -16.03
N ALA A 213 -8.75 -21.64 -16.91
CA ALA A 213 -8.82 -23.10 -17.07
C ALA A 213 -8.43 -23.82 -15.78
N LEU A 214 -7.36 -23.34 -15.12
CA LEU A 214 -6.88 -23.89 -13.86
C LEU A 214 -7.89 -23.69 -12.72
N ALA A 215 -8.50 -22.51 -12.62
CA ALA A 215 -9.55 -22.22 -11.62
C ALA A 215 -10.73 -23.19 -11.75
N ARG A 216 -11.20 -23.45 -12.98
CA ARG A 216 -12.28 -24.41 -13.24
C ARG A 216 -11.88 -25.84 -12.91
N LYS A 217 -10.61 -26.20 -13.15
CA LYS A 217 -10.07 -27.53 -12.86
C LYS A 217 -9.92 -27.77 -11.36
N THR A 218 -9.40 -26.80 -10.61
CA THR A 218 -9.06 -26.95 -9.18
C THR A 218 -10.19 -26.49 -8.25
N GLY A 219 -11.14 -25.71 -8.75
CA GLY A 219 -12.15 -25.04 -7.92
C GLY A 219 -11.59 -23.87 -7.11
N ASP A 220 -10.39 -23.38 -7.43
CA ASP A 220 -9.77 -22.25 -6.75
C ASP A 220 -10.18 -20.92 -7.41
N ALA A 221 -11.18 -20.25 -6.84
CA ALA A 221 -11.70 -18.97 -7.33
C ALA A 221 -10.71 -17.80 -7.20
N THR A 222 -9.65 -17.92 -6.39
CA THR A 222 -8.65 -16.84 -6.27
C THR A 222 -7.89 -16.62 -7.59
N LEU A 223 -7.72 -17.66 -8.40
CA LEU A 223 -7.15 -17.57 -9.74
C LEU A 223 -7.99 -16.67 -10.67
N LEU A 224 -9.33 -16.73 -10.58
CA LEU A 224 -10.22 -15.86 -11.36
C LEU A 224 -10.17 -14.41 -10.87
N VAL A 225 -10.05 -14.19 -9.57
CA VAL A 225 -9.87 -12.84 -9.01
C VAL A 225 -8.61 -12.19 -9.56
N ILE A 226 -7.48 -12.91 -9.57
CA ILE A 226 -6.22 -12.37 -10.09
C ILE A 226 -6.26 -12.23 -11.61
N ALA A 227 -6.81 -13.21 -12.33
CA ALA A 227 -6.99 -13.11 -13.79
C ALA A 227 -7.83 -11.88 -14.17
N ALA A 228 -8.86 -11.55 -13.38
CA ALA A 228 -9.68 -10.37 -13.58
C ALA A 228 -8.90 -9.05 -13.48
N ARG A 229 -7.87 -8.97 -12.62
CA ARG A 229 -6.98 -7.78 -12.52
C ARG A 229 -6.17 -7.56 -13.79
N ALA A 230 -5.82 -8.65 -14.47
CA ALA A 230 -4.99 -8.66 -15.67
C ALA A 230 -5.80 -8.75 -16.98
N ALA A 231 -7.13 -8.71 -16.89
CA ALA A 231 -8.02 -8.86 -18.03
C ALA A 231 -7.77 -7.78 -19.11
N PRO A 232 -8.00 -8.11 -20.39
CA PRO A 232 -7.79 -7.16 -21.49
C PRO A 232 -8.80 -6.00 -21.50
N SER A 233 -9.93 -6.14 -20.81
CA SER A 233 -10.95 -5.11 -20.66
C SER A 233 -11.64 -5.20 -19.30
N ALA A 234 -12.33 -4.13 -18.92
CA ALA A 234 -13.13 -4.09 -17.69
C ALA A 234 -14.26 -5.12 -17.72
N GLU A 235 -14.91 -5.29 -18.88
CA GLU A 235 -16.00 -6.25 -19.09
C GLU A 235 -15.51 -7.69 -18.89
N ALA A 236 -14.37 -8.06 -19.47
CA ALA A 236 -13.78 -9.38 -19.27
C ALA A 236 -13.39 -9.62 -17.80
N GLY A 237 -12.87 -8.59 -17.12
CA GLY A 237 -12.59 -8.66 -15.69
C GLY A 237 -13.84 -8.84 -14.83
N ASP A 238 -14.94 -8.18 -15.18
CA ASP A 238 -16.23 -8.32 -14.48
C ASP A 238 -16.85 -9.71 -14.72
N GLU A 239 -16.72 -10.28 -15.92
CA GLU A 239 -17.13 -11.66 -16.20
C GLU A 239 -16.36 -12.68 -15.35
N MET A 240 -15.03 -12.55 -15.27
CA MET A 240 -14.18 -13.40 -14.43
C MET A 240 -14.51 -13.26 -12.93
N ALA A 241 -14.76 -12.03 -12.46
CA ALA A 241 -15.16 -11.80 -11.08
C ALA A 241 -16.54 -12.40 -10.77
N ALA A 242 -17.50 -12.30 -11.70
CA ALA A 242 -18.80 -12.93 -11.56
C ALA A 242 -18.71 -14.46 -11.57
N GLU A 243 -17.78 -15.03 -12.35
CA GLU A 243 -17.48 -16.46 -12.30
C GLU A 243 -16.86 -16.84 -10.95
N ALA A 244 -15.92 -16.05 -10.43
CA ALA A 244 -15.33 -16.26 -9.11
C ALA A 244 -16.39 -16.27 -7.99
N GLN A 245 -17.36 -15.35 -8.04
CA GLN A 245 -18.48 -15.29 -7.08
C GLN A 245 -19.37 -16.54 -7.12
N LYS A 246 -19.57 -17.11 -8.31
CA LYS A 246 -20.36 -18.34 -8.48
C LYS A 246 -19.59 -19.57 -7.98
N LEU A 247 -18.28 -19.60 -8.22
CA LEU A 247 -17.41 -20.71 -7.84
C LEU A 247 -17.16 -20.73 -6.33
N ASP A 248 -16.92 -19.57 -5.71
CA ASP A 248 -16.76 -19.41 -4.27
C ASP A 248 -17.48 -18.14 -3.77
N PRO A 249 -18.76 -18.25 -3.37
CA PRO A 249 -19.53 -17.13 -2.84
C PRO A 249 -18.99 -16.56 -1.53
N ALA A 250 -18.17 -17.33 -0.80
CA ALA A 250 -17.57 -16.92 0.47
C ALA A 250 -16.25 -16.17 0.29
N LEU A 251 -15.66 -16.18 -0.92
CA LEU A 251 -14.43 -15.46 -1.23
C LEU A 251 -14.67 -13.95 -1.24
N PRO A 252 -14.11 -13.16 -0.31
CA PRO A 252 -14.38 -11.72 -0.22
C PRO A 252 -13.98 -10.98 -1.51
N PHE A 253 -12.81 -11.34 -2.05
CA PHE A 253 -12.21 -10.67 -3.20
C PHE A 253 -12.98 -10.86 -4.52
N ALA A 254 -13.89 -11.85 -4.57
CA ALA A 254 -14.80 -12.00 -5.69
C ALA A 254 -15.85 -10.86 -5.71
N TRP A 255 -16.22 -10.33 -4.54
CA TRP A 255 -17.19 -9.25 -4.39
C TRP A 255 -16.59 -7.87 -4.59
N TRP A 256 -15.43 -7.62 -3.96
CA TRP A 256 -14.72 -6.34 -4.08
C TRP A 256 -13.20 -6.55 -4.01
N ASP A 257 -12.48 -5.82 -4.87
CA ASP A 257 -11.02 -5.89 -4.97
C ASP A 257 -10.46 -4.50 -5.25
N ILE A 258 -9.59 -4.01 -4.36
CA ILE A 258 -8.94 -2.70 -4.48
C ILE A 258 -8.06 -2.59 -5.74
N MET A 259 -7.49 -3.71 -6.19
CA MET A 259 -6.61 -3.74 -7.36
C MET A 259 -7.39 -3.73 -8.68
N ARG A 260 -8.73 -3.70 -8.62
CA ARG A 260 -9.62 -3.57 -9.78
C ARG A 260 -10.56 -2.37 -9.61
N PRO A 261 -10.04 -1.12 -9.62
CA PRO A 261 -10.91 0.04 -9.52
C PRO A 261 -11.86 0.09 -10.70
N LYS A 262 -13.16 0.16 -10.42
CA LYS A 262 -14.17 0.32 -11.48
C LYS A 262 -14.09 1.75 -12.03
N PRO A 263 -14.19 1.93 -13.35
CA PRO A 263 -14.17 3.26 -13.94
C PRO A 263 -15.37 4.07 -13.44
N VAL A 264 -15.11 5.26 -12.91
CA VAL A 264 -16.16 6.19 -12.45
C VAL A 264 -16.93 6.69 -13.66
N LYS A 265 -18.13 6.18 -13.88
CA LYS A 265 -19.05 6.68 -14.90
C LYS A 265 -19.88 7.80 -14.29
N VAL A 266 -19.41 9.05 -14.37
CA VAL A 266 -20.18 10.23 -13.96
C VAL A 266 -21.39 10.35 -14.89
N GLY A 267 -22.59 10.12 -14.34
CA GLY A 267 -23.86 10.40 -15.04
C GLY A 267 -24.04 11.90 -15.32
N ASP A 268 -25.00 12.24 -16.18
CA ASP A 268 -25.42 13.63 -16.35
C ASP A 268 -25.97 14.20 -15.02
N MET A 269 -25.70 15.47 -14.71
CA MET A 269 -26.12 16.10 -13.45
C MET A 269 -27.62 16.49 -13.43
N THR A 270 -28.44 15.86 -14.28
CA THR A 270 -29.90 15.99 -14.23
C THR A 270 -30.45 15.23 -13.02
N GLN A 271 -31.69 15.49 -12.61
CA GLN A 271 -32.33 14.70 -11.55
C GLN A 271 -32.35 13.20 -11.87
N ARG A 272 -32.57 12.85 -13.15
CA ARG A 272 -32.57 11.46 -13.62
C ARG A 272 -31.16 10.85 -13.55
N GLY A 273 -30.14 11.57 -14.00
CA GLY A 273 -28.76 11.10 -13.93
C GLY A 273 -28.24 11.00 -12.50
N ALA A 274 -28.65 11.91 -11.61
CA ALA A 274 -28.37 11.84 -10.18
C ALA A 274 -29.02 10.62 -9.52
N ALA A 275 -30.28 10.29 -9.85
CA ALA A 275 -30.94 9.07 -9.36
C ALA A 275 -30.20 7.81 -9.83
N ALA A 276 -29.82 7.75 -11.10
CA ALA A 276 -29.05 6.62 -11.63
C ALA A 276 -27.67 6.50 -10.95
N GLN A 277 -27.00 7.62 -10.66
CA GLN A 277 -25.72 7.63 -9.97
C GLN A 277 -25.85 7.20 -8.51
N ARG A 278 -26.91 7.62 -7.82
CA ARG A 278 -27.25 7.15 -6.46
C ARG A 278 -27.41 5.64 -6.43
N ASP A 279 -28.21 5.08 -7.34
CA ASP A 279 -28.50 3.64 -7.37
C ASP A 279 -27.23 2.82 -7.67
N ARG A 280 -26.31 3.35 -8.49
CA ARG A 280 -24.99 2.75 -8.68
C ARG A 280 -24.16 2.72 -7.41
N PHE A 281 -24.08 3.85 -6.68
CA PHE A 281 -23.34 3.87 -5.42
C PHE A 281 -23.94 2.95 -4.36
N ILE A 282 -25.27 2.78 -4.34
CA ILE A 282 -25.93 1.80 -3.47
C ILE A 282 -25.44 0.38 -3.81
N ALA A 283 -25.52 -0.02 -5.08
CA ALA A 283 -25.07 -1.34 -5.52
C ALA A 283 -23.57 -1.57 -5.27
N GLU A 284 -22.71 -0.59 -5.54
CA GLU A 284 -21.28 -0.69 -5.27
C GLU A 284 -21.00 -0.81 -3.77
N ARG A 285 -21.68 -0.02 -2.94
CA ARG A 285 -21.55 -0.09 -1.49
C ARG A 285 -21.95 -1.46 -0.95
N GLU A 286 -23.01 -2.07 -1.48
CA GLU A 286 -23.41 -3.44 -1.11
C GLU A 286 -22.30 -4.46 -1.38
N THR A 287 -21.58 -4.33 -2.51
CA THR A 287 -20.43 -5.22 -2.81
C THR A 287 -19.28 -5.04 -1.84
N VAL A 288 -18.98 -3.79 -1.45
CA VAL A 288 -17.93 -3.47 -0.47
C VAL A 288 -18.31 -3.98 0.92
N GLU A 289 -19.56 -3.78 1.35
CA GLU A 289 -20.04 -4.28 2.64
C GLU A 289 -20.04 -5.81 2.70
N LYS A 290 -20.37 -6.47 1.59
CA LYS A 290 -20.26 -7.94 1.49
C LYS A 290 -18.81 -8.40 1.65
N PHE A 291 -17.86 -7.73 0.98
CA PHE A 291 -16.43 -8.00 1.18
C PHE A 291 -16.03 -7.86 2.65
N ARG A 292 -16.42 -6.76 3.32
CA ARG A 292 -16.07 -6.52 4.72
C ARG A 292 -16.60 -7.62 5.64
N ALA A 293 -17.85 -8.03 5.44
CA ALA A 293 -18.47 -9.10 6.22
C ALA A 293 -17.76 -10.44 6.04
N LEU A 294 -17.42 -10.81 4.80
CA LEU A 294 -16.73 -12.06 4.50
C LEU A 294 -15.26 -12.05 4.95
N TYR A 295 -14.55 -10.95 4.68
CA TYR A 295 -13.14 -10.80 5.02
C TYR A 295 -12.94 -10.80 6.54
N GLY A 296 -13.78 -10.09 7.28
CA GLY A 296 -13.74 -10.02 8.75
C GLY A 296 -14.23 -11.28 9.46
N ALA A 297 -14.85 -12.24 8.76
CA ALA A 297 -15.30 -13.50 9.36
C ALA A 297 -14.15 -14.47 9.68
N TYR A 298 -12.97 -14.28 9.07
CA TYR A 298 -11.82 -15.16 9.20
C TYR A 298 -10.52 -14.36 9.42
N PRO A 299 -9.51 -14.93 10.10
CA PRO A 299 -8.20 -14.31 10.22
C PRO A 299 -7.51 -14.24 8.85
N ALA A 300 -6.57 -13.30 8.67
CA ALA A 300 -5.91 -13.06 7.37
C ALA A 300 -5.18 -14.29 6.82
N GLN A 301 -4.64 -15.17 7.67
CA GLN A 301 -4.04 -16.45 7.30
C GLN A 301 -5.01 -17.37 6.54
N HIS A 302 -6.31 -17.16 6.66
CA HIS A 302 -7.29 -17.89 5.88
C HIS A 302 -7.17 -17.57 4.38
N TRP A 303 -6.87 -16.32 4.05
CA TRP A 303 -6.83 -15.80 2.68
C TRP A 303 -5.42 -15.71 2.08
N PHE A 304 -4.39 -15.73 2.92
CA PHE A 304 -2.99 -15.53 2.52
C PHE A 304 -2.06 -16.55 3.17
N PHE A 305 -0.98 -16.91 2.48
CA PHE A 305 0.20 -17.53 3.11
C PHE A 305 1.04 -16.50 3.86
N LEU A 306 1.15 -15.28 3.33
CA LEU A 306 1.92 -14.18 3.91
C LEU A 306 1.02 -12.98 4.26
N PRO A 307 0.15 -13.09 5.28
CA PRO A 307 -0.81 -12.05 5.64
C PRO A 307 -0.15 -10.71 6.02
N GLN A 308 1.10 -10.71 6.48
CA GLN A 308 1.85 -9.49 6.80
C GLN A 308 2.08 -8.57 5.60
N PHE A 309 1.93 -9.05 4.37
CA PHE A 309 2.07 -8.25 3.14
C PHE A 309 0.74 -7.83 2.51
N ALA A 310 -0.41 -8.23 3.07
CA ALA A 310 -1.73 -7.99 2.46
C ALA A 310 -2.25 -6.54 2.61
N GLY A 311 -1.66 -5.75 3.51
CA GLY A 311 -2.17 -4.40 3.86
C GLY A 311 -3.48 -4.44 4.66
N ASP A 312 -3.91 -3.28 5.16
CA ASP A 312 -5.16 -3.16 5.94
C ASP A 312 -6.39 -2.97 5.01
N LEU A 313 -6.81 -4.07 4.40
CA LEU A 313 -7.92 -4.09 3.45
C LEU A 313 -9.29 -3.82 4.11
N GLU A 314 -9.47 -4.10 5.41
CA GLU A 314 -10.72 -3.78 6.12
C GLU A 314 -10.88 -2.27 6.24
N THR A 315 -9.83 -1.57 6.70
CA THR A 315 -9.88 -0.12 6.84
C THR A 315 -10.13 0.55 5.50
N ILE A 316 -9.48 0.09 4.42
CA ILE A 316 -9.70 0.68 3.10
C ILE A 316 -11.14 0.43 2.62
N ALA A 317 -11.65 -0.79 2.76
CA ALA A 317 -13.04 -1.10 2.40
C ALA A 317 -14.05 -0.28 3.23
N ARG A 318 -13.78 -0.07 4.53
CA ARG A 318 -14.60 0.78 5.41
C ARG A 318 -14.62 2.22 4.90
N GLN A 319 -13.46 2.81 4.63
CA GLN A 319 -13.36 4.18 4.11
C GLN A 319 -14.09 4.33 2.77
N GLN A 320 -13.96 3.34 1.88
CA GLN A 320 -14.66 3.32 0.59
C GLN A 320 -16.18 3.31 0.80
N SER A 321 -16.69 2.45 1.70
CA SER A 321 -18.13 2.37 2.01
C SER A 321 -18.67 3.66 2.63
N GLU A 322 -17.94 4.26 3.57
CA GLU A 322 -18.31 5.54 4.18
C GLU A 322 -18.32 6.68 3.15
N GLY A 323 -17.32 6.73 2.26
CA GLY A 323 -17.29 7.66 1.13
C GLY A 323 -18.50 7.49 0.20
N MET A 324 -18.85 6.24 -0.13
CA MET A 324 -20.06 5.94 -0.92
C MET A 324 -21.34 6.37 -0.19
N ALA A 325 -21.45 6.18 1.12
CA ALA A 325 -22.61 6.63 1.90
C ALA A 325 -22.83 8.15 1.79
N ASN A 326 -21.75 8.93 1.87
CA ASN A 326 -21.80 10.39 1.69
C ASN A 326 -22.22 10.79 0.26
N ASN A 327 -21.71 10.08 -0.74
CA ASN A 327 -22.10 10.31 -2.14
C ASN A 327 -23.57 9.95 -2.38
N ILE A 328 -24.06 8.84 -1.82
CA ILE A 328 -25.47 8.42 -1.91
C ILE A 328 -26.38 9.54 -1.36
N ALA A 329 -26.08 10.07 -0.18
CA ALA A 329 -26.84 11.17 0.42
C ALA A 329 -26.85 12.42 -0.48
N THR A 330 -25.68 12.77 -1.04
CA THR A 330 -25.54 13.91 -1.96
C THR A 330 -26.38 13.74 -3.21
N TYR A 331 -26.30 12.59 -3.87
CA TYR A 331 -27.05 12.32 -5.11
C TYR A 331 -28.55 12.16 -4.84
N ASP A 332 -28.96 11.66 -3.67
CA ASP A 332 -30.37 11.62 -3.27
C ASP A 332 -30.96 13.03 -3.09
N ASP A 333 -30.19 13.97 -2.54
CA ASP A 333 -30.59 15.37 -2.42
C ASP A 333 -30.72 16.09 -3.77
N ILE A 334 -29.88 15.74 -4.74
CA ILE A 334 -29.97 16.24 -6.11
C ILE A 334 -31.19 15.63 -6.82
N ALA A 335 -31.32 14.30 -6.76
CA ALA A 335 -32.38 13.55 -7.43
C ALA A 335 -33.78 13.94 -6.92
N SER A 336 -33.93 14.19 -5.62
CA SER A 336 -35.18 14.62 -5.00
C SER A 336 -35.54 16.09 -5.24
N GLY A 337 -34.64 16.89 -5.79
CA GLY A 337 -34.83 18.34 -5.95
C GLY A 337 -34.65 19.16 -4.67
N ARG A 338 -34.42 18.52 -3.52
CA ARG A 338 -34.18 19.20 -2.23
C ARG A 338 -33.02 20.18 -2.30
N LEU A 339 -31.95 19.83 -3.02
CA LEU A 339 -30.82 20.74 -3.22
C LEU A 339 -31.23 22.01 -3.97
N ALA A 340 -32.02 21.87 -5.04
CA ALA A 340 -32.49 23.02 -5.82
C ALA A 340 -33.39 23.94 -4.99
N ASP A 341 -34.23 23.38 -4.13
CA ASP A 341 -35.10 24.15 -3.25
C ASP A 341 -34.31 24.90 -2.16
N ARG A 342 -33.30 24.26 -1.55
CA ARG A 342 -32.39 24.94 -0.60
C ARG A 342 -31.64 26.11 -1.25
N VAL A 343 -31.09 25.90 -2.45
CA VAL A 343 -30.35 26.95 -3.18
C VAL A 343 -31.27 28.12 -3.55
N ARG A 344 -32.51 27.86 -3.98
CA ARG A 344 -33.51 28.91 -4.25
C ARG A 344 -33.85 29.70 -3.00
N GLU A 345 -34.02 29.03 -1.87
CA GLU A 345 -34.36 29.68 -0.60
C GLU A 345 -33.20 30.54 -0.07
N GLU A 346 -31.96 30.04 -0.12
CA GLU A 346 -30.76 30.83 0.22
C GLU A 346 -30.63 32.07 -0.67
N TYR A 347 -30.89 31.94 -1.97
CA TYR A 347 -30.86 33.07 -2.89
C TYR A 347 -31.94 34.12 -2.57
N ARG A 348 -33.14 33.69 -2.16
CA ARG A 348 -34.20 34.62 -1.70
C ARG A 348 -33.80 35.33 -0.42
N GLN A 349 -33.13 34.64 0.51
CA GLN A 349 -32.69 35.23 1.78
C GLN A 349 -31.56 36.24 1.59
N LYS A 350 -30.63 36.01 0.66
CA LYS A 350 -29.53 36.95 0.36
C LYS A 350 -29.96 38.20 -0.40
N ASN A 351 -31.11 38.17 -1.06
CA ASN A 351 -31.65 39.29 -1.86
C ASN A 351 -32.86 39.97 -1.20
N ARG A 352 -33.13 39.64 0.07
CA ARG A 352 -33.97 40.43 0.98
C ARG A 352 -33.07 41.24 1.88
#